data_AF-A0A536ZUM1-F1
#
_entry.id   AF-A0A536ZUM1-F1
#
_cell.length_a   1.000
_cell.length_b   1.000
_cell.length_c   1.000
_cell.angle_alpha   90.00
_cell.angle_beta   90.00
_cell.angle_gamma   90.00
#
_symmetry.space_group_name_H-M   'P 1'
#
loop_
_entity.id
_entity.type
_entity.pdbx_description
1 polymer ?
#
loop_
_entity_poly.entity_id
_entity_poly.type
_entity_poly.pdbx_seq_one_letter_code
_entity_poly.pdbx_strand_id
1 'polypeptide(L)' 'MSESRLLTPREAEAVIEARIERFGLGKVTELADGTWRVCWEDLERTVAPMTQDAWCAWLEQNVGSLDAGDLETTES' A
#
# COMPACT_ATOMS: atom_id res chain seq x y z
N MET A 1 0.60 5.01 21.27
CA MET A 1 1.06 3.61 21.45
C MET A 1 0.06 2.74 20.69
N SER A 2 0.09 2.79 19.35
CA SER A 2 -0.73 1.87 18.58
C SER A 2 -0.07 0.50 18.71
N GLU A 3 -0.79 -0.40 19.33
CA GLU A 3 -0.36 -1.76 19.64
C GLU A 3 0.20 -2.41 18.37
N SER A 4 1.31 -3.14 18.50
CA SER A 4 2.04 -3.82 17.41
C SER A 4 1.25 -4.96 16.75
N ARG A 5 -0.08 -4.83 16.66
CA ARG A 5 -0.98 -5.79 16.09
C ARG A 5 -0.91 -5.69 14.57
N LEU A 6 -0.92 -6.86 13.93
CA LEU A 6 -1.11 -6.97 12.49
C LEU A 6 -2.49 -6.38 12.16
N LEU A 7 -2.54 -5.55 11.12
CA LEU A 7 -3.81 -5.05 10.62
C LEU A 7 -4.67 -6.22 10.12
N THR A 8 -5.98 -6.02 10.08
CA THR A 8 -6.86 -6.81 9.22
C THR A 8 -6.92 -6.20 7.83
N PRO A 9 -7.36 -6.94 6.79
CA PRO A 9 -7.53 -6.39 5.44
C PRO A 9 -8.36 -5.10 5.42
N ARG A 10 -9.41 -5.05 6.24
CA ARG A 10 -10.30 -3.88 6.35
C ARG A 10 -9.64 -2.69 7.02
N GLU A 11 -8.79 -2.91 8.02
CA GLU A 11 -8.00 -1.83 8.62
C GLU A 11 -6.91 -1.34 7.66
N ALA A 12 -6.29 -2.24 6.88
CA ALA A 12 -5.33 -1.86 5.85
C ALA A 12 -5.98 -1.02 4.73
N GLU A 13 -7.21 -1.38 4.33
CA GLU A 13 -8.02 -0.61 3.38
C GLU A 13 -8.38 0.77 3.94
N ALA A 14 -8.82 0.86 5.20
CA ALA A 14 -9.10 2.14 5.85
C ALA A 14 -7.87 3.08 5.90
N VAL A 15 -6.66 2.50 6.02
CA VAL A 15 -5.41 3.27 5.95
C VAL A 15 -5.13 3.81 4.54
N ILE A 16 -5.52 3.06 3.50
CA ILE A 16 -5.46 3.53 2.11
C ILE A 16 -6.50 4.64 1.90
N GLU A 17 -7.75 4.43 2.33
CA GLU A 17 -8.84 5.40 2.22
C GLU A 17 -8.49 6.73 2.91
N ALA A 18 -7.88 6.67 4.09
CA ALA A 18 -7.40 7.86 4.81
C ALA A 18 -6.29 8.64 4.06
N ARG A 19 -5.69 8.04 3.03
CA ARG A 19 -4.60 8.61 2.23
C ARG A 19 -4.88 8.52 0.72
N ILE A 20 -6.15 8.40 0.35
CA ILE A 20 -6.58 8.29 -1.05
C ILE A 20 -6.15 9.51 -1.87
N GLU A 21 -6.09 10.70 -1.25
CA GLU A 21 -5.62 11.93 -1.89
C GLU A 21 -4.13 11.87 -2.29
N ARG A 22 -3.34 11.01 -1.63
CA ARG A 22 -1.90 10.87 -1.86
C ARG A 22 -1.53 9.64 -2.70
N PHE A 23 -2.26 8.55 -2.53
CA PHE A 23 -1.93 7.25 -3.14
C PHE A 23 -2.98 6.75 -4.14
N GLY A 24 -4.09 7.46 -4.32
CA GLY A 24 -5.21 7.01 -5.13
C GLY A 24 -6.01 5.88 -4.49
N LEU A 25 -7.05 5.43 -5.21
CA LEU A 25 -7.92 4.35 -4.77
C LEU A 25 -7.18 3.02 -4.83
N GLY A 26 -7.09 2.33 -3.70
CA GLY A 26 -6.54 0.98 -3.60
C GLY A 26 -7.51 0.05 -2.90
N LYS A 27 -7.38 -1.25 -3.16
CA LYS A 27 -8.21 -2.30 -2.56
C LYS A 27 -7.35 -3.39 -1.94
N VAL A 28 -7.78 -3.91 -0.78
CA VAL A 28 -7.13 -5.04 -0.11
C VAL A 28 -8.07 -6.24 -0.08
N THR A 29 -7.63 -7.38 -0.60
CA THR A 29 -8.39 -8.64 -0.58
C THR A 29 -7.57 -9.73 0.10
N GLU A 30 -8.13 -10.37 1.12
CA GLU A 30 -7.50 -11.53 1.76
C GLU A 30 -7.58 -12.77 0.85
N LEU A 31 -6.46 -13.47 0.73
CA LEU A 31 -6.34 -14.73 0.00
C LEU A 31 -6.47 -15.93 0.94
N ALA A 32 -6.76 -17.10 0.37
CA ALA A 32 -6.99 -18.33 1.14
C ALA A 32 -5.78 -18.78 1.98
N ASP A 33 -4.57 -18.38 1.60
CA ASP A 33 -3.32 -18.66 2.32
C ASP A 33 -3.02 -17.65 3.45
N GLY A 34 -3.89 -16.65 3.67
CA GLY A 34 -3.74 -15.64 4.72
C GLY A 34 -2.86 -14.45 4.32
N THR A 35 -2.35 -14.41 3.10
CA THR A 35 -1.75 -13.20 2.52
C THR A 35 -2.81 -12.27 1.94
N TRP A 36 -2.41 -11.04 1.64
CA TRP A 36 -3.29 -10.03 1.08
C TRP A 36 -2.88 -9.68 -0.33
N ARG A 37 -3.85 -9.68 -1.23
CA ARG A 37 -3.72 -9.07 -2.55
C ARG A 37 -4.10 -7.61 -2.45
N VAL A 38 -3.20 -6.76 -2.90
CA VAL A 38 -3.36 -5.31 -2.92
C VAL A 38 -3.35 -4.85 -4.36
N CYS A 39 -4.38 -4.11 -4.75
CA CYS A 39 -4.58 -3.65 -6.12
C CYS A 39 -4.80 -2.13 -6.15
N TRP A 40 -4.02 -1.45 -6.98
CA TRP A 40 -4.23 -0.10 -7.53
C TRP A 40 -4.35 -0.21 -9.06
N GLU A 41 -4.73 0.87 -9.73
CA GLU A 41 -4.91 0.91 -11.20
C GLU A 41 -3.74 0.26 -11.96
N ASP A 42 -2.49 0.61 -11.62
CA ASP A 42 -1.28 0.09 -12.28
C ASP A 42 -0.42 -0.84 -11.41
N LEU A 43 -0.86 -1.19 -10.19
CA LEU A 43 -0.08 -1.99 -9.24
C LEU A 43 -0.91 -3.11 -8.63
N GLU A 44 -0.54 -4.36 -8.92
CA GLU A 44 -1.04 -5.54 -8.20
C GLU A 44 0.12 -6.23 -7.48
N ARG A 45 -0.01 -6.40 -6.15
CA ARG A 45 0.99 -7.04 -5.30
C ARG A 45 0.34 -7.94 -4.25
N THR A 46 0.95 -9.08 -3.99
CA THR A 46 0.62 -9.90 -2.82
C THR A 46 1.61 -9.60 -1.69
N VAL A 47 1.09 -9.34 -0.49
CA VAL A 47 1.86 -8.97 0.71
C VAL A 47 1.41 -9.78 1.91
N ALA A 48 2.30 -9.99 2.87
CA ALA A 48 1.94 -10.60 4.15
C ALA A 48 1.21 -9.57 5.05
N PRO A 49 0.35 -10.03 5.98
CA PRO A 49 -0.21 -9.18 7.02
C PRO A 49 0.90 -8.46 7.77
N MET A 50 0.75 -7.15 7.97
CA MET A 50 1.75 -6.33 8.64
C MET A 50 1.11 -5.31 9.58
N THR A 51 1.92 -4.70 10.44
CA THR A 51 1.46 -3.65 11.35
C THR A 51 1.15 -2.37 10.59
N GLN A 52 0.42 -1.45 11.22
CA GLN A 52 0.07 -0.16 10.61
C GLN A 52 1.31 0.63 10.15
N ASP A 53 2.36 0.64 10.97
CA ASP A 53 3.61 1.36 10.66
C ASP A 53 4.30 0.78 9.43
N ALA A 54 4.45 -0.55 9.37
CA ALA A 54 4.99 -1.26 8.21
C ALA A 54 4.13 -1.04 6.96
N TRP A 55 2.81 -0.99 7.11
CA TRP A 55 1.88 -0.71 6.00
C TRP A 55 2.07 0.71 5.44
N CYS A 56 2.24 1.71 6.31
CA CYS A 56 2.51 3.08 5.88
C CYS A 56 3.83 3.17 5.11
N ALA A 57 4.90 2.59 5.66
CA ALA A 57 6.21 2.55 5.00
C ALA A 57 6.17 1.79 3.67
N TRP A 58 5.37 0.71 3.57
CA TRP A 58 5.18 -0.03 2.33
C TRP A 58 4.47 0.83 1.27
N LEU A 59 3.39 1.52 1.65
CA LEU A 59 2.66 2.42 0.75
C LEU A 59 3.58 3.53 0.23
N GLU A 60 4.40 4.14 1.08
CA GLU A 60 5.33 5.19 0.64
C GLU A 60 6.38 4.67 -0.34
N GLN A 61 6.94 3.47 -0.11
CA GLN A 61 7.96 2.87 -0.98
C GLN A 61 7.42 2.33 -2.30
N ASN A 62 6.19 1.82 -2.32
CA ASN A 62 5.65 1.10 -3.48
C ASN A 62 4.63 1.92 -4.28
N VAL A 63 3.84 2.77 -3.61
CA VAL A 63 2.78 3.57 -4.22
C VAL A 63 3.16 5.05 -4.23
N GLY A 64 3.71 5.57 -3.13
CA GLY A 64 4.18 6.95 -3.01
C GLY A 64 5.38 7.30 -3.90
N SER A 65 6.17 6.30 -4.29
CA SER A 65 7.26 6.47 -5.24
C SER A 65 6.77 6.70 -6.68
N LEU A 66 5.47 6.47 -6.99
CA LEU A 66 4.91 6.77 -8.31
C LEU A 66 4.74 8.29 -8.54
N ASP A 67 4.72 9.10 -7.48
CA ASP A 67 4.55 10.56 -7.60
C ASP A 67 5.88 11.35 -7.54
N ALA A 68 6.97 10.71 -7.13
CA ALA A 68 8.29 11.35 -7.05
C ALA A 68 9.09 11.19 -8.35
N GLY A 69 8.49 11.53 -9.49
CA GLY A 69 9.20 11.70 -10.75
C GLY A 69 9.90 10.44 -11.27
N ASP A 70 9.18 9.72 -12.12
CA ASP A 70 9.75 9.30 -13.40
C ASP A 70 10.18 10.59 -14.15
N LEU A 71 11.25 11.22 -13.68
CA LEU A 71 12.05 12.13 -14.47
C LEU A 71 13.00 11.20 -15.22
N GLU A 72 12.56 10.81 -16.41
CA GLU A 72 13.50 10.54 -17.49
C GLU A 72 14.46 11.75 -17.59
N THR A 73 15.60 11.70 -16.92
CA THR A 73 16.79 12.40 -17.43
C THR A 73 17.39 11.52 -18.50
N THR A 74 16.71 11.40 -19.63
CA THR A 74 17.37 11.03 -20.88
C THR A 74 18.18 12.25 -21.31
N GLU A 75 19.44 12.29 -20.87
CA GLU A 75 20.45 13.20 -21.42
C GLU A 75 20.62 12.86 -22.91
N SER A 76 20.34 13.82 -23.80
CA SER A 76 20.76 13.82 -25.22
C SER A 76 20.85 15.23 -25.77
#